data_AF-A0A358SNV6-F1
#
_entry.id   AF-A0A358SNV6-F1
#
_cell.length_a   1.000
_cell.length_b   1.000
_cell.length_c   1.000
_cell.angle_alpha   90.00
_cell.angle_beta   90.00
_cell.angle_gamma   90.00
#
_symmetry.space_group_name_H-M   'P 1'
#
loop_
_entity.id
_entity.type
_entity.pdbx_description
1 polymer ?
#
loop_
_entity_poly.entity_id
_entity_poly.type
_entity_poly.pdbx_seq_one_letter_code
_entity_poly.pdbx_strand_id
1 'polypeptide(L)'
;MTRAQQEQFVRAALRLAEDLERGGPIRASLRVKPMRNNPGIWELTWDGQDGRATFTFGPEQLPGKRHVIWRRVGGHAIFEQP
;
A
#
# COMPACT_ATOMS: atom_id res chain seq x y z
N MET A 1 0.44 -8.82 -13.64
CA MET A 1 1.74 -8.52 -13.00
C MET A 1 2.72 -9.64 -13.30
N THR A 2 3.98 -9.30 -13.57
CA THR A 2 5.07 -10.28 -13.64
C THR A 2 5.46 -10.77 -12.25
N ARG A 3 6.20 -11.88 -12.15
CA ARG A 3 6.74 -12.38 -10.87
C ARG A 3 7.63 -11.33 -10.18
N ALA A 4 8.49 -10.66 -10.95
CA ALA A 4 9.33 -9.59 -10.42
C ALA A 4 8.51 -8.46 -9.78
N GLN A 5 7.41 -8.04 -10.42
CA GLN A 5 6.50 -7.05 -9.86
C GLN A 5 5.82 -7.54 -8.57
N GLN A 6 5.45 -8.82 -8.49
CA GLN A 6 4.85 -9.39 -7.27
C GLN A 6 5.85 -9.39 -6.12
N GLU A 7 7.10 -9.79 -6.35
CA GLU A 7 8.14 -9.78 -5.33
C GLU A 7 8.47 -8.36 -4.85
N GLN A 8 8.47 -7.38 -5.77
CA GLN A 8 8.61 -5.97 -5.40
C GLN A 8 7.44 -5.47 -4.54
N PHE A 9 6.21 -5.83 -4.90
CA PHE A 9 5.04 -5.50 -4.08
C PHE A 9 5.14 -6.11 -2.68
N VAL A 10 5.49 -7.40 -2.56
CA VAL A 10 5.65 -8.06 -1.26
C VAL A 10 6.69 -7.33 -0.41
N ARG A 11 7.83 -6.94 -1.01
CA ARG A 11 8.85 -6.13 -0.32
C ARG A 11 8.30 -4.77 0.13
N ALA A 12 7.47 -4.11 -0.68
CA ALA A 12 6.85 -2.84 -0.32
C ALA A 12 5.83 -3.00 0.82
N ALA A 13 5.00 -4.05 0.78
CA ALA A 13 4.01 -4.37 1.81
C ALA A 13 4.65 -4.66 3.17
N LEU A 14 5.75 -5.43 3.18
CA LEU A 14 6.50 -5.71 4.42
C LEU A 14 7.11 -4.44 5.02
N ARG A 15 7.67 -3.56 4.19
CA ARG A 15 8.21 -2.26 4.65
C ARG A 15 7.12 -1.35 5.20
N LEU A 16 5.92 -1.36 4.60
CA LEU A 16 4.78 -0.63 5.14
C LEU A 16 4.37 -1.19 6.51
N ALA A 17 4.27 -2.51 6.64
CA ALA A 17 3.91 -3.16 7.90
C ALA A 17 4.90 -2.79 9.02
N GLU A 18 6.20 -2.84 8.74
CA GLU A 18 7.26 -2.41 9.67
C GLU A 18 7.11 -0.95 10.12
N ASP A 19 6.86 -0.03 9.18
CA ASP A 19 6.69 1.39 9.51
C ASP A 19 5.43 1.63 10.37
N LEU A 20 4.34 0.91 10.08
CA LEU A 20 3.10 0.99 10.86
C LEU A 20 3.28 0.40 12.27
N GLU A 21 4.02 -0.68 12.40
CA GLU A 21 4.33 -1.31 13.68
C GLU A 21 5.21 -0.42 14.56
N ARG A 22 6.18 0.29 13.96
CA ARG A 22 6.99 1.28 14.67
C ARG A 22 6.18 2.48 15.17
N GLY A 23 5.00 2.73 14.59
CA GLY A 23 4.14 3.87 14.95
C GLY A 23 4.67 5.24 14.54
N GLY A 24 5.71 5.28 13.69
CA GLY A 24 6.35 6.52 13.22
C GLY A 24 5.96 6.89 11.78
N PRO A 25 6.64 7.89 11.20
CA PRO A 25 6.44 8.24 9.80
C PRO A 25 6.73 7.05 8.88
N ILE A 26 5.91 6.91 7.84
CA ILE A 26 6.16 5.97 6.75
C ILE A 26 7.32 6.49 5.92
N ARG A 27 8.23 5.59 5.53
CA ARG A 27 9.37 5.96 4.68
C ARG A 27 8.91 6.60 3.37
N ALA A 28 9.54 7.72 3.00
CA ALA A 28 9.16 8.51 1.84
C ALA A 28 9.20 7.71 0.52
N SER A 29 10.05 6.67 0.44
CA SER A 29 10.15 5.79 -0.72
C SER A 29 8.88 4.98 -1.02
N LEU A 30 7.95 4.82 -0.05
CA LEU A 30 6.66 4.16 -0.25
C LEU A 30 5.53 5.10 -0.66
N ARG A 31 5.76 6.42 -0.68
CA ARG A 31 4.84 7.47 -1.17
C ARG A 31 3.37 7.22 -0.77
N VAL A 32 3.15 6.85 0.49
CA VAL A 32 1.81 6.55 1.00
C VAL A 32 1.03 7.84 1.21
N LYS A 33 -0.18 7.90 0.67
CA LYS A 33 -1.06 9.08 0.77
C LYS A 33 -2.54 8.70 0.65
N PRO A 34 -3.46 9.48 1.23
CA PRO A 34 -4.88 9.28 0.99
C PRO A 34 -5.23 9.62 -0.46
N MET A 35 -6.19 8.89 -1.05
CA MET A 35 -6.74 9.23 -2.36
C MET A 35 -7.67 10.43 -2.24
N ARG A 36 -7.47 11.45 -3.08
CA ARG A 36 -8.22 12.72 -3.00
C ARG A 36 -9.73 12.57 -3.19
N ASN A 37 -10.16 11.72 -4.13
CA ASN A 37 -11.58 11.55 -4.48
C ASN A 37 -12.22 10.30 -3.86
N ASN A 38 -11.48 9.55 -3.03
CA ASN A 38 -11.98 8.33 -2.40
C ASN A 38 -11.57 8.30 -0.92
N PRO A 39 -12.32 8.98 -0.04
CA PRO A 39 -12.05 9.01 1.39
C PRO A 39 -11.93 7.59 1.98
N GLY A 40 -10.96 7.39 2.86
CA GLY A 40 -10.67 6.09 3.47
C GLY A 40 -9.82 5.15 2.62
N ILE A 41 -9.66 5.43 1.32
CA ILE A 41 -8.73 4.70 0.45
C ILE A 41 -7.37 5.41 0.45
N TRP A 42 -6.33 4.60 0.55
CA TRP A 42 -4.93 5.03 0.52
C TRP A 42 -4.24 4.44 -0.71
N GLU A 43 -3.29 5.20 -1.26
CA GLU A 43 -2.39 4.76 -2.32
C GLU A 43 -1.01 4.50 -1.71
N LEU A 44 -0.34 3.44 -2.17
CA LEU A 44 1.07 3.14 -1.94
C LEU A 44 1.75 3.03 -3.32
N THR A 45 2.91 3.66 -3.48
CA THR A 45 3.70 3.58 -4.72
C THR A 45 5.14 3.19 -4.41
N TRP A 46 5.68 2.18 -5.09
CA TRP A 46 7.06 1.72 -4.94
C TRP A 46 7.88 1.84 -6.24
N ASP A 47 9.21 1.74 -6.10
CA ASP A 47 10.21 1.51 -7.16
C ASP A 47 10.32 2.52 -8.33
N GLY A 48 9.72 3.70 -8.26
CA GLY A 48 9.89 4.75 -9.29
C GLY A 48 9.28 4.44 -10.67
N GLN A 49 9.14 3.16 -11.05
CA GLN A 49 8.65 2.63 -12.33
C GLN A 49 7.19 2.13 -12.25
N ASP A 50 6.30 2.90 -11.63
CA ASP A 50 4.84 2.69 -11.64
C ASP A 50 4.21 1.60 -10.78
N GLY A 51 4.95 0.91 -9.90
CA GLY A 51 4.33 -0.01 -8.93
C GLY A 51 3.35 0.74 -8.02
N ARG A 52 2.06 0.41 -8.07
CA ARG A 52 0.98 1.04 -7.27
C ARG A 52 0.06 0.01 -6.65
N ALA A 53 -0.42 0.33 -5.46
CA ALA A 53 -1.46 -0.42 -4.79
C ALA A 53 -2.41 0.54 -4.08
N THR A 54 -3.68 0.18 -4.02
CA THR A 54 -4.67 0.85 -3.18
C THR A 54 -5.09 -0.06 -2.05
N PHE A 55 -5.32 0.52 -0.88
CA PHE A 55 -5.73 -0.21 0.31
C PHE A 55 -6.62 0.64 1.22
N THR A 56 -7.24 -0.02 2.19
CA THR A 56 -7.99 0.61 3.27
C THR A 56 -7.46 0.11 4.60
N PHE A 57 -7.64 0.90 5.66
CA PHE A 57 -7.47 0.39 7.02
C PHE A 57 -8.78 -0.28 7.46
N GLY A 58 -8.69 -1.55 7.82
CA GLY A 58 -9.81 -2.33 8.33
C GLY A 58 -9.88 -2.33 9.86
N PRO A 59 -10.90 -2.99 10.43
CA PRO A 59 -10.93 -3.25 11.86
C PRO A 59 -9.70 -4.06 12.27
N GLU A 60 -9.19 -3.76 13.44
CA GLU A 60 -8.09 -4.47 14.06
C GLU A 60 -8.39 -5.97 14.14
N GLN A 61 -7.43 -6.79 13.70
CA GLN A 61 -7.51 -8.27 13.79
C GLN A 61 -6.61 -8.81 14.89
N LEU A 62 -5.60 -8.03 15.29
CA LEU A 62 -4.63 -8.38 16.33
C LEU A 62 -4.44 -7.17 17.25
N PRO A 63 -4.45 -7.35 18.58
CA PRO A 63 -4.28 -6.28 19.56
C PRO A 63 -3.17 -5.27 19.23
N GLY A 64 -3.55 -4.00 19.04
CA GLY A 64 -2.65 -2.88 18.75
C GLY A 64 -2.05 -2.87 17.34
N LYS A 65 -2.52 -3.71 16.41
CA LYS A 65 -1.99 -3.80 15.04
C LYS A 65 -2.97 -3.21 14.02
N ARG A 66 -2.47 -2.27 13.21
CA ARG A 66 -3.22 -1.74 12.07
C ARG A 66 -3.44 -2.83 11.03
N HIS A 67 -4.70 -3.06 10.67
CA HIS A 67 -5.06 -4.01 9.62
C HIS A 67 -5.14 -3.30 8.27
N VAL A 68 -4.33 -3.74 7.32
CA VAL A 68 -4.32 -3.24 5.94
C VAL A 68 -5.07 -4.23 5.04
N ILE A 69 -6.10 -3.74 4.36
CA ILE A 69 -6.87 -4.52 3.37
C ILE A 69 -6.52 -4.01 1.98
N TRP A 70 -5.79 -4.82 1.22
CA TRP A 70 -5.41 -4.51 -0.17
C TRP A 70 -6.63 -4.59 -1.09
N ARG A 71 -6.85 -3.54 -1.89
CA ARG A 71 -7.93 -3.47 -2.89
C ARG A 71 -7.43 -3.84 -4.27
N ARG A 72 -6.36 -3.16 -4.73
CA ARG A 72 -5.71 -3.37 -6.02
C ARG A 72 -4.20 -3.37 -5.85
N VAL A 73 -3.51 -4.20 -6.62
CA VAL A 73 -2.06 -4.27 -6.69
C VAL A 73 -1.66 -4.39 -8.15
N GLY A 74 -0.82 -3.49 -8.64
CA GLY A 74 -0.42 -3.50 -10.05
C GLY A 74 0.50 -2.35 -10.44
N GLY A 75 0.43 -2.00 -11.72
CA GLY A 75 1.08 -0.81 -12.30
C GLY A 75 0.05 0.28 -12.60
N HIS A 76 0.34 1.16 -13.58
CA HIS A 76 -0.55 2.27 -13.99
C HIS A 76 -1.97 1.83 -14.43
N ALA A 77 -2.15 0.56 -14.83
CA ALA A 77 -3.41 0.02 -15.32
C ALA A 77 -4.52 -0.14 -14.24
N ILE A 78 -4.25 0.09 -12.95
CA ILE A 78 -5.25 -0.12 -11.89
C ILE A 78 -6.26 1.04 -11.73
N PHE A 79 -6.14 2.12 -12.50
CA PHE A 79 -7.06 3.27 -12.43
C PHE A 79 -8.34 3.11 -13.27
N GLU A 80 -8.49 2.03 -14.05
CA GLU A 80 -9.69 1.85 -14.88
C GLU A 80 -10.94 1.53 -14.04
N GLN A 81 -10.78 0.90 -12.86
CA GLN A 81 -11.86 0.64 -11.88
C GLN A 81 -11.33 0.56 -10.42
N PRO A 82 -11.36 1.68 -9.66
CA PRO A 82 -10.79 1.77 -8.31
C PRO A 82 -11.50 0.92 -7.23
#